data_AF-A0A353WQN7-F1
#
_entry.id   AF-A0A353WQN7-F1
#
_cell.length_a   1.000
_cell.length_b   1.000
_cell.length_c   1.000
_cell.angle_alpha   90.00
_cell.angle_beta   90.00
_cell.angle_gamma   90.00
#
_symmetry.space_group_name_H-M   'P 1'
#
loop_
_entity.id
_entity.type
_entity.pdbx_description
1 polymer ?
#
loop_
_entity_poly.entity_id
_entity_poly.type
_entity_poly.pdbx_seq_one_letter_code
_entity_poly.pdbx_strand_id
1 'polypeptide(L)'
;MKKISSVSIRLILLNFLEFAVWGAYLTSLGRYLGGIGMGSQIKWFFAMQGIVSIFMPALMGILADRKIQAQKVLSLCHGLAGISMIAAGVYCLNAGAAVQFAPLFTLYSLSVAFYIPTIALV
;
A
#
# COMPACT_ATOMS: atom_id res chain seq x y z
N MET A 1 8.89 -25.48 -25.63
CA MET A 1 9.03 -24.42 -24.61
C MET A 1 8.03 -23.31 -24.93
N LYS A 2 7.18 -22.91 -23.97
CA LYS A 2 6.17 -21.87 -24.19
C LYS A 2 6.87 -20.50 -24.25
N LYS A 3 6.77 -19.79 -25.38
CA LYS A 3 7.40 -18.48 -25.56
C LYS A 3 6.71 -17.47 -24.62
N ILE A 4 7.47 -16.85 -23.72
CA ILE A 4 6.93 -15.84 -22.80
C ILE A 4 6.62 -14.57 -23.60
N SER A 5 5.40 -14.05 -23.46
CA SER A 5 4.98 -12.82 -24.14
C SER A 5 5.48 -11.57 -23.42
N SER A 6 5.57 -10.43 -24.13
CA SER A 6 5.89 -9.12 -23.51
C SER A 6 4.89 -8.72 -22.40
N VAL A 7 3.61 -9.08 -22.54
CA VAL A 7 2.60 -8.86 -21.49
C VAL A 7 2.91 -9.71 -20.26
N SER A 8 3.26 -10.98 -20.45
CA SER A 8 3.61 -11.89 -19.35
C SER A 8 4.81 -11.38 -18.54
N ILE A 9 5.86 -10.87 -19.21
CA ILE A 9 7.02 -10.28 -18.52
C ILE A 9 6.60 -9.07 -17.66
N ARG A 10 5.76 -8.19 -18.20
CA ARG A 10 5.27 -7.01 -17.47
C ARG A 10 4.46 -7.40 -16.23
N LEU A 11 3.59 -8.41 -16.34
CA LEU A 11 2.79 -8.89 -15.20
C LEU A 11 3.64 -9.62 -14.15
N ILE A 12 4.68 -10.35 -14.57
CA ILE A 12 5.64 -10.97 -13.65
C ILE A 12 6.38 -9.88 -12.85
N LEU A 13 6.90 -8.85 -13.53
CA LEU A 13 7.59 -7.74 -12.87
C LEU A 13 6.65 -6.97 -11.94
N LEU A 14 5.41 -6.71 -12.38
CA LEU A 14 4.39 -6.06 -11.56
C LEU A 14 4.12 -6.84 -10.27
N ASN A 15 3.82 -8.14 -10.37
CA ASN A 15 3.59 -9.00 -9.21
C ASN A 15 4.80 -9.05 -8.27
N PHE A 16 6.01 -9.16 -8.85
CA PHE A 16 7.23 -9.18 -8.05
C PHE A 16 7.40 -7.88 -7.26
N LEU A 17 7.28 -6.73 -7.93
CA LEU A 17 7.44 -5.41 -7.30
C LEU A 17 6.36 -5.15 -6.25
N GLU A 18 5.13 -5.56 -6.53
CA GLU A 18 4.02 -5.47 -5.59
C GLU A 18 4.38 -6.16 -4.27
N PHE A 19 4.62 -7.47 -4.29
CA PHE A 19 4.95 -8.21 -3.08
C PHE A 19 6.28 -7.77 -2.43
N ALA A 20 7.25 -7.29 -3.23
CA ALA A 20 8.50 -6.72 -2.71
C ALA A 20 8.25 -5.45 -1.88
N VAL A 21 7.40 -4.53 -2.36
CA VAL A 21 7.03 -3.31 -1.63
C VAL A 21 6.27 -3.66 -0.35
N TRP A 22 5.29 -4.56 -0.43
CA TRP A 22 4.56 -5.02 0.75
C TRP A 22 5.48 -5.61 1.81
N GLY A 23 6.36 -6.52 1.43
CA GLY A 23 7.33 -7.14 2.34
C GLY A 23 8.31 -6.14 2.95
N ALA A 24 8.80 -5.19 2.15
CA ALA A 24 9.72 -4.16 2.61
C ALA A 24 9.11 -3.29 3.73
N TYR A 25 7.88 -2.77 3.55
CA TYR A 25 7.30 -1.92 4.58
C TYR A 25 6.75 -2.72 5.77
N LEU A 26 6.16 -3.90 5.56
CA LEU A 26 5.55 -4.70 6.64
C LEU A 26 6.58 -5.05 7.72
N THR A 27 7.78 -5.43 7.30
CA THR A 27 8.90 -5.75 8.19
C THR A 27 9.52 -4.50 8.83
N SER A 28 9.65 -3.41 8.07
CA SER A 28 10.29 -2.18 8.56
C SER A 28 9.41 -1.36 9.52
N LEU A 29 8.09 -1.34 9.31
CA LEU A 29 7.16 -0.48 10.04
C LEU A 29 7.14 -0.77 11.54
N GLY A 30 7.08 -2.05 11.93
CA GLY A 30 7.06 -2.44 13.34
C GLY A 30 8.33 -2.02 14.08
N ARG A 31 9.50 -2.23 13.47
CA ARG A 31 10.79 -1.79 14.01
C ARG A 31 10.87 -0.27 14.10
N TYR A 32 10.44 0.44 13.06
CA TYR A 32 10.43 1.90 13.04
C TYR A 32 9.55 2.48 14.15
N LEU A 33 8.29 2.04 14.25
CA LEU A 33 7.34 2.47 15.28
C LEU A 33 7.86 2.16 16.69
N GLY A 34 8.48 1.00 16.90
CA GLY A 34 9.13 0.67 18.16
C GLY A 34 10.27 1.63 18.51
N GLY A 35 11.11 1.98 17.53
CA GLY A 35 12.24 2.90 17.70
C GLY A 35 11.84 4.33 18.05
N ILE A 36 10.67 4.79 17.59
CA ILE A 36 10.13 6.14 17.90
C ILE A 36 9.17 6.15 19.10
N GLY A 37 9.11 5.08 19.90
CA GLY A 37 8.27 5.01 21.09
C GLY A 37 6.78 4.74 20.85
N MET A 38 6.38 4.37 19.62
CA MET A 38 5.00 4.03 19.24
C MET A 38 4.71 2.52 19.26
N GLY A 39 5.48 1.74 20.02
CA GLY A 39 5.32 0.28 20.10
C GLY A 39 3.89 -0.18 20.44
N SER A 40 3.21 0.54 21.34
CA SER A 40 1.82 0.23 21.74
C SER A 40 0.78 0.48 20.63
N GLN A 41 1.13 1.28 19.62
CA GLN A 41 0.26 1.66 18.51
C GLN A 41 0.39 0.72 17.31
N ILE A 42 1.43 -0.12 17.25
CA ILE A 42 1.70 -1.06 16.15
C ILE A 42 0.44 -1.86 15.77
N LYS A 43 -0.30 -2.35 16.77
CA LYS A 43 -1.54 -3.12 16.57
C LYS A 43 -2.56 -2.41 15.66
N TRP A 44 -2.66 -1.09 15.74
CA TRP A 44 -3.61 -0.32 14.94
C TRP A 44 -3.19 -0.23 13.48
N PHE A 45 -1.89 -0.08 13.20
CA PHE A 45 -1.36 -0.10 11.83
C PHE A 45 -1.65 -1.44 11.14
N PHE A 46 -1.44 -2.56 11.85
CA PHE A 46 -1.75 -3.89 11.31
C PHE A 46 -3.27 -4.15 11.21
N ALA A 47 -4.07 -3.70 12.18
CA ALA A 47 -5.52 -3.82 12.13
C ALA A 47 -6.13 -3.05 10.95
N MET A 48 -5.58 -1.86 10.62
CA MET A 48 -6.05 -1.05 9.50
C MET A 48 -5.95 -1.80 8.17
N GLN A 49 -4.89 -2.58 7.96
CA GLN A 49 -4.76 -3.41 6.75
C GLN A 49 -5.91 -4.42 6.67
N GLY A 50 -6.26 -5.08 7.78
CA GLY A 50 -7.41 -5.99 7.83
C GLY A 50 -8.73 -5.30 7.51
N ILE A 51 -8.97 -4.11 8.07
CA ILE A 51 -10.18 -3.31 7.81
C ILE A 51 -10.28 -2.95 6.32
N VAL A 52 -9.20 -2.41 5.75
CA VAL A 52 -9.13 -2.05 4.34
C VAL A 52 -9.43 -3.24 3.42
N SER A 53 -8.88 -4.41 3.74
CA SER A 53 -9.06 -5.64 2.95
C SER A 53 -10.50 -6.10 2.81
N ILE A 54 -11.39 -5.72 3.73
CA ILE A 54 -12.81 -6.06 3.66
C ILE A 54 -13.52 -5.21 2.59
N PHE A 55 -13.19 -3.93 2.48
CA PHE A 55 -13.98 -2.96 1.71
C PHE A 55 -13.32 -2.56 0.38
N MET A 56 -12.03 -2.23 0.39
CA MET A 56 -11.37 -1.59 -0.75
C MET A 56 -11.25 -2.47 -2.00
N PRO A 57 -10.95 -3.79 -1.90
CA PRO A 57 -10.97 -4.67 -3.07
C PRO A 57 -12.32 -4.68 -3.78
N ALA A 58 -13.43 -4.76 -3.03
CA ALA A 58 -14.77 -4.76 -3.60
C ALA A 58 -15.11 -3.43 -4.28
N LEU A 59 -14.77 -2.30 -3.64
CA LEU A 59 -15.01 -0.97 -4.20
C LEU A 59 -14.23 -0.74 -5.51
N MET A 60 -12.95 -1.12 -5.53
CA MET A 60 -12.11 -0.96 -6.72
C MET A 60 -12.45 -1.97 -7.81
N GLY A 61 -12.88 -3.18 -7.45
CA GLY A 61 -13.42 -4.16 -8.40
C GLY A 61 -14.64 -3.62 -9.15
N ILE A 62 -15.63 -3.08 -8.42
CA ILE A 62 -16.82 -2.46 -9.04
C ILE A 62 -16.41 -1.32 -9.98
N LEU A 63 -15.41 -0.52 -9.60
CA LEU A 63 -14.92 0.59 -10.43
C LEU A 63 -14.26 0.09 -11.72
N ALA A 64 -13.43 -0.95 -11.62
CA ALA A 64 -12.72 -1.59 -12.72
C ALA A 64 -13.67 -2.29 -13.71
N ASP A 65 -14.78 -2.82 -13.21
CA ASP A 65 -15.75 -3.54 -14.04
C ASP A 65 -16.73 -2.60 -14.75
N ARG A 66 -17.13 -1.50 -14.10
CA ARG A 66 -18.29 -0.70 -14.56
C ARG A 66 -17.96 0.67 -15.11
N LYS A 67 -16.88 1.31 -14.68
CA LYS A 67 -16.65 2.75 -14.96
C LYS A 67 -15.33 3.04 -15.66
N ILE A 68 -14.26 2.35 -15.28
CA ILE A 68 -12.90 2.66 -15.72
C ILE A 68 -12.20 1.35 -16.06
N GLN A 69 -11.42 1.33 -17.14
CA GLN A 69 -10.65 0.13 -17.49
C GLN A 69 -9.71 -0.30 -16.35
N ALA A 70 -9.64 -1.61 -16.07
CA ALA A 70 -8.88 -2.18 -14.96
C ALA A 70 -7.43 -1.65 -14.86
N GLN A 71 -6.68 -1.56 -15.98
CA GLN A 71 -5.31 -1.04 -15.96
C GLN A 71 -5.20 0.40 -15.45
N LYS A 72 -6.22 1.24 -15.69
CA LYS A 72 -6.25 2.63 -15.21
C LYS A 72 -6.59 2.68 -13.72
N VAL A 73 -7.53 1.85 -13.25
CA VAL A 73 -7.84 1.72 -11.81
C VAL A 73 -6.60 1.25 -11.05
N LEU A 74 -5.91 0.24 -11.59
CA LEU A 74 -4.65 -0.26 -11.05
C LEU A 74 -3.59 0.84 -10.97
N SER A 75 -3.40 1.62 -12.05
CA SER A 75 -2.44 2.74 -12.08
C SER A 75 -2.78 3.81 -11.04
N LEU A 76 -4.06 4.16 -10.88
CA LEU A 76 -4.52 5.13 -9.88
C LEU A 76 -4.26 4.62 -8.46
N CYS A 77 -4.54 3.35 -8.20
CA CYS A 77 -4.34 2.73 -6.90
C CYS A 77 -2.85 2.74 -6.50
N HIS A 78 -1.94 2.28 -7.38
CA HIS A 78 -0.50 2.36 -7.12
C HIS A 78 -0.01 3.81 -6.96
N GLY A 79 -0.52 4.73 -7.78
CA GLY A 79 -0.16 6.15 -7.69
C GLY A 79 -0.53 6.75 -6.34
N LEU A 80 -1.78 6.56 -5.90
CA LEU A 80 -2.26 7.06 -4.61
C LEU A 80 -1.57 6.37 -3.43
N ALA A 81 -1.35 5.05 -3.51
CA ALA A 81 -0.62 4.30 -2.50
C ALA A 81 0.83 4.82 -2.37
N GLY A 82 1.55 4.91 -3.48
CA GLY A 82 2.93 5.38 -3.52
C GLY A 82 3.08 6.82 -3.02
N ILE A 83 2.24 7.75 -3.50
CA ILE A 83 2.25 9.15 -3.05
C ILE A 83 2.01 9.25 -1.55
N SER A 84 1.02 8.51 -1.03
CA SER A 84 0.69 8.54 0.40
C SER A 84 1.82 7.95 1.27
N MET A 85 2.46 6.87 0.82
CA MET A 85 3.62 6.28 1.51
C MET A 85 4.83 7.20 1.48
N ILE A 86 5.11 7.85 0.34
CA ILE A 86 6.19 8.85 0.23
C ILE A 86 5.90 10.02 1.17
N ALA A 87 4.66 10.52 1.20
CA ALA A 87 4.27 11.58 2.12
C ALA A 87 4.44 11.16 3.59
N ALA A 88 4.12 9.92 3.95
CA ALA A 88 4.39 9.37 5.28
C ALA A 88 5.89 9.38 5.61
N GLY A 89 6.73 8.95 4.66
CA GLY A 89 8.18 8.97 4.80
C GLY A 89 8.73 10.40 4.97
N VAL A 90 8.30 11.34 4.12
CA VAL A 90 8.69 12.75 4.21
C VAL A 90 8.25 13.37 5.53
N TYR A 91 7.03 13.09 5.99
CA TYR A 91 6.56 13.53 7.30
C TYR A 91 7.44 13.01 8.43
N CYS A 92 7.76 11.71 8.43
CA CYS A 92 8.65 11.10 9.41
C CYS A 92 10.05 11.73 9.42
N LEU A 93 10.61 12.01 8.24
CA LEU A 93 11.91 12.68 8.11
C LEU A 93 11.89 14.11 8.69
N ASN A 94 10.83 14.87 8.42
CA ASN A 94 10.70 16.24 8.90
C ASN A 94 10.39 16.34 10.40
N ALA A 95 9.57 15.42 10.93
CA ALA A 95 9.18 15.41 12.34
C ALA A 95 10.30 14.90 13.26
N GLY A 96 11.23 14.10 12.75
CA GLY A 96 12.37 13.58 13.53
C GLY A 96 11.90 12.77 14.75
N ALA A 97 12.26 13.21 15.95
CA ALA A 97 11.84 12.56 17.20
C ALA A 97 10.39 12.90 17.63
N ALA A 98 9.75 13.89 17.01
CA ALA A 98 8.43 14.38 17.38
C ALA A 98 7.29 13.82 16.53
N VAL A 99 7.48 12.65 15.89
CA VAL A 99 6.46 11.99 15.07
C VAL A 99 5.20 11.78 15.90
N GLN A 100 4.07 12.28 15.40
CA GLN A 100 2.74 12.09 15.99
C GLN A 100 2.01 10.93 15.33
N PHE A 101 1.19 10.22 16.13
CA PHE A 101 0.43 9.06 15.67
C PHE A 101 -0.56 9.43 14.56
N ALA A 102 -1.40 10.45 14.76
CA ALA A 102 -2.51 10.75 13.86
C ALA A 102 -2.07 11.06 12.41
N PRO A 103 -1.07 11.92 12.15
CA PRO A 103 -0.63 12.19 10.78
C PRO A 103 0.01 10.97 10.11
N LEU A 104 0.88 10.25 10.82
CA LEU A 104 1.52 9.04 10.30
C LEU A 104 0.47 7.96 10.00
N PHE A 105 -0.43 7.71 10.95
CA PHE A 105 -1.49 6.73 10.81
C PHE A 105 -2.43 7.08 9.66
N THR A 106 -2.76 8.35 9.45
CA THR A 106 -3.62 8.79 8.35
C THR A 106 -2.96 8.56 6.99
N LEU A 107 -1.72 9.00 6.82
CA LEU A 107 -0.96 8.84 5.57
C LEU A 107 -0.73 7.36 5.26
N TYR A 108 -0.40 6.58 6.28
CA TYR A 108 -0.29 5.13 6.17
C TYR A 108 -1.62 4.49 5.77
N SER A 109 -2.71 4.83 6.47
CA SER A 109 -4.04 4.27 6.21
C SER A 109 -4.51 4.56 4.78
N LEU A 110 -4.26 5.77 4.29
CA LEU A 110 -4.54 6.14 2.92
C LEU A 110 -3.71 5.32 1.94
N SER A 111 -2.41 5.15 2.23
CA SER A 111 -1.55 4.30 1.42
C SER A 111 -2.06 2.87 1.34
N VAL A 112 -2.36 2.24 2.48
CA VAL A 112 -2.82 0.84 2.48
C VAL A 112 -4.21 0.69 1.88
N ALA A 113 -5.09 1.69 2.04
CA ALA A 113 -6.41 1.72 1.43
C ALA A 113 -6.35 1.54 -0.09
N PHE A 114 -5.39 2.19 -0.75
CA PHE A 114 -5.20 2.07 -2.20
C PHE A 114 -4.22 0.98 -2.61
N TYR A 115 -3.39 0.47 -1.70
CA TYR A 115 -2.47 -0.63 -1.98
C TYR A 115 -3.16 -2.00 -1.94
N ILE A 116 -4.02 -2.27 -0.96
CA ILE A 116 -4.68 -3.58 -0.87
C ILE A 116 -5.51 -3.97 -2.11
N PRO A 117 -6.30 -3.09 -2.75
CA PRO A 117 -7.04 -3.46 -3.95
C PRO A 117 -6.15 -3.82 -5.14
N THR A 118 -4.88 -3.39 -5.19
CA THR A 118 -3.99 -3.74 -6.32
C THR A 118 -3.63 -5.21 -6.33
N ILE A 119 -3.53 -5.85 -5.16
CA ILE A 119 -3.34 -7.31 -5.05
C ILE A 119 -4.53 -8.09 -5.64
N ALA A 120 -5.75 -7.58 -5.49
CA ALA A 120 -6.95 -8.24 -5.97
C ALA A 120 -7.23 -8.02 -7.47
N LEU A 121 -6.65 -6.97 -8.05
CA LEU A 121 -6.88 -6.54 -9.44
C LEU A 121 -5.85 -7.07 -10.44
N VAL A 122 -4.74 -7.63 -9.96
CA VAL A 122 -3.64 -8.21 -10.76
C VAL A 122 -3.82 -9.72 -10.89
#